data_AF-A0A3L8PU63-F1
#
_entry.id   AF-A0A3L8PU63-F1
#
_cell.length_a   1.000
_cell.length_b   1.000
_cell.length_c   1.000
_cell.angle_alpha   90.00
_cell.angle_beta   90.00
_cell.angle_gamma   90.00
#
_symmetry.space_group_name_H-M   'P 1'
#
loop_
_entity.id
_entity.type
_entity.pdbx_description
1 polymer ?
#
loop_
_entity_poly.entity_id
_entity_poly.type
_entity_poly.pdbx_seq_one_letter_code
_entity_poly.pdbx_strand_id
1 'polypeptide(L)'
;MSNLDPFALACQPYMDEEGRVLAKGLAENVVSRIGDQAAEITKLETKDKKQNPPLTYNLSSLQIDCAKRFAMSAQDVLSICQSLYEKHKLITYPRSDSRYLPKEQLQLASSVVAAVVANASELVSNIPQPNTNLKSKVWNDSKVDAHHAIVPTEKRVDLTKLSANESKVYQQVARQYLAQFYPAYLYQETQVEVTIAGGKFSCKSKTEQSLGWKSLFKSSTKENSPDRTETQLLPPLTLGQKLTCTHGELLEKQTQPPKHFTDATLLSAMTGINRFVQDPEIKKVLKETDGLGTEATRAGIIELLFKRGFMKRQGKTILATEAGIGLIKSLPDNVSQPDMTALWESSLEAISRKETRYQDFMLPMQHQLHQLIEIACQQLPTALQGVKSTQSKKRFYRKKSTFRKGKTSSKKSI
;
A
#
# COMPACT_ATOMS: atom_id res chain seq x y z
N MET A 1 -13.96 -27.00 22.95
CA MET A 1 -14.46 -28.18 22.23
C MET A 1 -14.95 -27.70 20.88
N SER A 2 -14.24 -28.10 19.83
CA SER A 2 -14.34 -27.56 18.48
C SER A 2 -15.65 -27.96 17.81
N ASN A 3 -16.49 -26.97 17.49
CA ASN A 3 -17.60 -27.09 16.54
C ASN A 3 -17.06 -27.25 15.11
N LEU A 4 -16.32 -28.33 14.85
CA LEU A 4 -15.86 -28.67 13.52
C LEU A 4 -16.77 -29.77 12.96
N ASP A 5 -17.27 -29.47 11.76
CA ASP A 5 -18.24 -30.21 10.97
C ASP A 5 -17.67 -31.59 10.53
N PRO A 6 -18.41 -32.71 10.69
CA PRO A 6 -17.94 -34.05 10.34
C PRO A 6 -17.48 -34.23 8.89
N PHE A 7 -17.95 -33.43 7.92
CA PHE A 7 -17.45 -33.48 6.54
C PHE A 7 -16.19 -32.64 6.30
N ALA A 8 -16.05 -31.50 7.01
CA ALA A 8 -14.79 -30.75 7.02
C ALA A 8 -13.66 -31.60 7.62
N LEU A 9 -13.99 -32.45 8.60
CA LEU A 9 -13.09 -33.43 9.22
C LEU A 9 -12.60 -34.53 8.25
N ALA A 10 -13.42 -34.97 7.29
CA ALA A 10 -13.05 -36.06 6.37
C ALA A 10 -12.01 -35.63 5.31
N CYS A 11 -12.08 -34.37 4.87
CA CYS A 11 -11.12 -33.81 3.92
C CYS A 11 -9.87 -33.23 4.60
N GLN A 12 -9.95 -32.93 5.90
CA GLN A 12 -8.88 -32.27 6.68
C GLN A 12 -7.49 -32.93 6.56
N PRO A 13 -7.35 -34.28 6.57
CA PRO A 13 -6.04 -34.92 6.42
C PRO A 13 -5.39 -34.70 5.04
N TYR A 14 -6.19 -34.29 4.06
CA TYR A 14 -5.77 -34.07 2.67
C TYR A 14 -5.72 -32.58 2.31
N MET A 15 -5.81 -31.70 3.30
CA MET A 15 -5.68 -30.26 3.11
C MET A 15 -4.27 -29.77 3.45
N ASP A 16 -3.83 -28.70 2.80
CA ASP A 16 -2.67 -27.94 3.26
C ASP A 16 -3.02 -26.97 4.39
N GLU A 17 -2.02 -26.22 4.87
CA GLU A 17 -2.17 -25.23 5.96
C GLU A 17 -3.16 -24.09 5.64
N GLU A 18 -3.49 -23.87 4.37
CA GLU A 18 -4.49 -22.89 3.92
C GLU A 18 -5.88 -23.51 3.71
N GLY A 19 -6.07 -24.80 4.02
CA GLY A 19 -7.33 -25.50 3.86
C GLY A 19 -7.65 -25.91 2.42
N ARG A 20 -6.63 -25.99 1.54
CA ARG A 20 -6.81 -26.39 0.13
C ARG A 20 -6.65 -27.90 0.00
N VAL A 21 -7.63 -28.58 -0.61
CA VAL A 21 -7.59 -30.04 -0.81
C VAL A 21 -6.54 -30.41 -1.87
N LEU A 22 -5.59 -31.28 -1.49
CA LEU A 22 -4.47 -31.74 -2.33
C LEU A 22 -4.75 -33.07 -3.04
N ALA A 23 -5.64 -33.90 -2.49
CA ALA A 23 -5.96 -35.21 -3.04
C ALA A 23 -7.04 -35.11 -4.13
N LYS A 24 -6.64 -35.17 -5.40
CA LYS A 24 -7.55 -35.08 -6.56
C LYS A 24 -8.71 -36.09 -6.49
N GLY A 25 -8.42 -37.36 -6.19
CA GLY A 25 -9.45 -38.42 -6.13
C GLY A 25 -10.54 -38.16 -5.09
N LEU A 26 -10.23 -37.43 -4.00
CA LEU A 26 -11.24 -37.03 -3.01
C LEU A 26 -12.19 -35.98 -3.59
N ALA A 27 -11.66 -34.99 -4.30
CA ALA A 27 -12.47 -33.96 -4.94
C ALA A 27 -13.32 -34.52 -6.09
N GLU A 28 -12.76 -35.45 -6.89
CA GLU A 28 -13.51 -36.19 -7.92
C GLU A 28 -14.66 -37.01 -7.34
N ASN A 29 -14.45 -37.64 -6.17
CA ASN A 29 -15.51 -38.35 -5.46
C ASN A 29 -16.65 -37.42 -5.04
N VAL A 30 -16.35 -36.20 -4.59
CA VAL A 30 -17.39 -35.21 -4.26
C VAL A 30 -18.17 -34.82 -5.51
N VAL A 31 -17.48 -34.50 -6.62
CA VAL A 31 -18.12 -34.11 -7.88
C VAL A 31 -19.07 -35.20 -8.40
N SER A 32 -18.66 -36.47 -8.37
CA SER A 32 -19.49 -37.58 -8.84
C SER A 32 -20.70 -37.85 -7.93
N ARG A 33 -20.64 -37.47 -6.65
CA ARG A 33 -21.72 -37.69 -5.69
C ARG A 33 -22.77 -36.60 -5.64
N ILE A 34 -22.49 -35.39 -6.14
CA ILE A 34 -23.43 -34.25 -6.02
C ILE A 34 -24.29 -34.02 -7.26
N GLY A 35 -23.88 -34.52 -8.43
CA GLY A 35 -24.65 -34.39 -9.67
C GLY A 35 -26.04 -35.01 -9.54
N ASP A 36 -27.05 -34.28 -10.02
CA ASP A 36 -28.47 -34.62 -10.00
C ASP A 36 -29.04 -34.93 -8.61
N GLN A 37 -28.33 -34.56 -7.53
CA GLN A 37 -28.80 -34.77 -6.16
C GLN A 37 -29.71 -33.65 -5.68
N ALA A 38 -30.58 -34.01 -4.73
CA ALA A 38 -31.32 -33.05 -3.94
C ALA A 38 -30.37 -32.15 -3.15
N ALA A 39 -30.67 -30.86 -3.16
CA ALA A 39 -29.96 -29.82 -2.46
C ALA A 39 -30.92 -29.09 -1.52
N GLU A 40 -30.56 -28.87 -0.27
CA GLU A 40 -31.40 -28.18 0.70
C GLU A 40 -30.71 -26.93 1.23
N ILE A 41 -31.42 -25.80 1.24
CA ILE A 41 -30.92 -24.56 1.85
C ILE A 41 -31.00 -24.70 3.38
N THR A 42 -29.85 -24.96 3.99
CA THR A 42 -29.72 -25.12 5.45
C THR A 42 -29.39 -23.82 6.17
N LYS A 43 -28.89 -22.82 5.45
CA LYS A 43 -28.73 -21.46 5.96
C LYS A 43 -29.08 -20.43 4.89
N LEU A 44 -29.87 -19.43 5.28
CA LEU A 44 -30.13 -18.25 4.47
C LEU A 44 -30.11 -17.03 5.40
N GLU A 45 -29.07 -16.22 5.29
CA GLU A 45 -28.86 -15.05 6.15
C GLU A 45 -28.56 -13.83 5.30
N THR A 46 -29.44 -12.83 5.36
CA THR A 46 -29.23 -11.54 4.69
C THR A 46 -28.97 -10.47 5.74
N LYS A 47 -27.88 -9.73 5.58
CA LYS A 47 -27.51 -8.63 6.47
C LYS A 47 -27.30 -7.35 5.68
N ASP A 48 -27.94 -6.28 6.14
CA ASP A 48 -27.58 -4.94 5.72
C ASP A 48 -26.17 -4.61 6.23
N LYS A 49 -25.30 -4.20 5.32
CA LYS A 49 -23.93 -3.82 5.57
C LYS A 49 -23.69 -2.41 5.03
N LYS A 50 -22.77 -1.71 5.70
CA LYS A 50 -22.30 -0.41 5.24
C LYS A 50 -20.79 -0.36 5.18
N GLN A 51 -20.27 0.33 4.17
CA GLN A 51 -18.86 0.66 4.03
C GLN A 51 -18.73 2.19 4.04
N ASN A 52 -18.17 2.72 5.13
CA ASN A 52 -17.88 4.15 5.27
C ASN A 52 -16.84 4.60 4.23
N PRO A 53 -16.80 5.91 3.88
CA PRO A 53 -15.78 6.44 2.99
C PRO A 53 -14.37 6.14 3.53
N PRO A 54 -13.40 5.88 2.62
CA PRO A 54 -12.01 5.76 3.01
C PRO A 54 -11.53 7.09 3.61
N LEU A 55 -10.60 7.02 4.57
CA LEU A 55 -10.00 8.23 5.17
C LEU A 55 -9.29 9.10 4.12
N THR A 56 -9.07 10.37 4.42
CA THR A 56 -8.21 11.25 3.61
C THR A 56 -6.79 10.70 3.47
N TYR A 57 -6.00 11.25 2.56
CA TYR A 57 -4.65 10.76 2.30
C TYR A 57 -3.65 11.29 3.33
N ASN A 58 -2.77 10.40 3.75
CA ASN A 58 -1.39 10.74 4.11
C ASN A 58 -0.49 10.56 2.86
N LEU A 59 0.79 10.91 2.95
CA LEU A 59 1.69 10.84 1.79
C LEU A 59 1.79 9.42 1.21
N SER A 60 2.03 8.40 2.03
CA SER A 60 2.20 7.03 1.54
C SER A 60 0.93 6.48 0.91
N SER A 61 -0.25 6.73 1.48
CA SER A 61 -1.50 6.27 0.86
C SER A 61 -1.80 6.96 -0.46
N LEU A 62 -1.43 8.23 -0.63
CA LEU A 62 -1.50 8.94 -1.92
C LEU A 62 -0.49 8.37 -2.93
N GLN A 63 0.75 8.14 -2.51
CA GLN A 63 1.80 7.53 -3.33
C GLN A 63 1.39 6.13 -3.82
N ILE A 64 0.85 5.29 -2.93
CA ILE A 64 0.36 3.95 -3.27
C ILE A 64 -0.77 4.02 -4.30
N ASP A 65 -1.74 4.92 -4.14
CA ASP A 65 -2.87 5.03 -5.06
C ASP A 65 -2.44 5.58 -6.43
N CYS A 66 -1.60 6.62 -6.45
CA CYS A 66 -1.01 7.16 -7.68
C CYS A 66 -0.12 6.13 -8.40
N ALA A 67 0.64 5.31 -7.68
CA ALA A 67 1.41 4.21 -8.27
C ALA A 67 0.51 3.17 -8.93
N LYS A 68 -0.60 2.78 -8.28
CA LYS A 68 -1.57 1.81 -8.85
C LYS A 68 -2.26 2.36 -10.10
N ARG A 69 -2.71 3.61 -10.05
CA ARG A 69 -3.54 4.22 -11.11
C ARG A 69 -2.73 4.78 -12.27
N PHE A 70 -1.57 5.36 -11.98
CA PHE A 70 -0.80 6.17 -12.92
C PHE A 70 0.64 5.69 -13.11
N ALA A 71 1.05 4.61 -12.43
CA ALA A 71 2.43 4.10 -12.46
C ALA A 71 3.49 5.15 -12.09
N MET A 72 3.12 6.12 -11.24
CA MET A 72 4.06 7.12 -10.71
C MET A 72 4.93 6.52 -9.61
N SER A 73 6.22 6.88 -9.57
CA SER A 73 7.07 6.52 -8.44
C SER A 73 6.69 7.33 -7.18
N ALA A 74 7.10 6.85 -6.01
CA ALA A 74 6.89 7.58 -4.76
C ALA A 74 7.52 8.99 -4.78
N GLN A 75 8.70 9.11 -5.42
CA GLN A 75 9.43 10.37 -5.54
C GLN A 75 8.75 11.36 -6.50
N ASP A 76 8.18 10.87 -7.60
CA ASP A 76 7.41 11.73 -8.53
C ASP A 76 6.21 12.34 -7.83
N VAL A 77 5.44 11.52 -7.10
CA VAL A 77 4.26 11.97 -6.36
C VAL A 77 4.65 12.99 -5.29
N LEU A 78 5.72 12.74 -4.52
CA LEU A 78 6.21 13.71 -3.52
C LEU A 78 6.60 15.04 -4.17
N SER A 79 7.32 15.00 -5.29
CA SER A 79 7.76 16.21 -6.01
C SER A 79 6.56 17.00 -6.56
N ILE A 80 5.55 16.30 -7.09
CA ILE A 80 4.29 16.90 -7.54
C ILE A 80 3.53 17.53 -6.37
N CYS A 81 3.41 16.82 -5.24
CA CYS A 81 2.72 17.36 -4.07
C CYS A 81 3.43 18.60 -3.51
N GLN A 82 4.77 18.62 -3.51
CA GLN A 82 5.54 19.81 -3.15
C GLN A 82 5.23 21.00 -4.08
N SER A 83 5.14 20.77 -5.41
CA SER A 83 4.72 21.81 -6.35
C SER A 83 3.28 22.30 -6.06
N LEU A 84 2.34 21.37 -5.85
CA LEU A 84 0.95 21.70 -5.52
C LEU A 84 0.82 22.48 -4.21
N TYR A 85 1.66 22.20 -3.22
CA TYR A 85 1.70 22.87 -1.91
C TYR A 85 2.39 24.24 -1.99
N GLU A 86 3.67 24.29 -2.39
CA GLU A 86 4.52 25.49 -2.27
C GLU A 86 4.24 26.50 -3.39
N LYS A 87 4.20 26.03 -4.64
CA LYS A 87 4.03 26.88 -5.83
C LYS A 87 2.56 27.22 -6.04
N HIS A 88 1.70 26.20 -6.06
CA HIS A 88 0.29 26.39 -6.42
C HIS A 88 -0.61 26.67 -5.23
N LYS A 89 -0.24 26.29 -4.00
CA LYS A 89 -1.05 26.44 -2.78
C LYS A 89 -2.43 25.78 -2.88
N LEU A 90 -2.52 24.63 -3.56
CA LEU A 90 -3.76 23.90 -3.85
C LEU A 90 -4.05 22.76 -2.88
N ILE A 91 -3.03 22.27 -2.18
CA ILE A 91 -3.17 21.23 -1.15
C ILE A 91 -2.46 21.68 0.12
N THR A 92 -2.74 21.01 1.24
CA THR A 92 -2.06 21.21 2.52
C THR A 92 -0.70 20.48 2.57
N TYR A 93 0.02 20.63 3.69
CA TYR A 93 1.38 20.12 3.85
C TYR A 93 1.50 18.63 3.41
N PRO A 94 2.33 18.32 2.40
CA PRO A 94 2.25 17.05 1.69
C PRO A 94 3.11 15.93 2.28
N ARG A 95 3.79 16.16 3.41
CA ARG A 95 4.63 15.15 4.08
C ARG A 95 4.03 14.67 5.39
N SER A 96 2.70 14.74 5.51
CA SER A 96 1.96 14.22 6.66
C SER A 96 1.76 12.70 6.56
N ASP A 97 1.86 12.04 7.70
CA ASP A 97 1.51 10.65 8.01
C ASP A 97 0.06 10.49 8.51
N SER A 98 -0.56 11.57 8.98
CA SER A 98 -1.95 11.57 9.43
C SER A 98 -2.96 11.40 8.29
N ARG A 99 -4.03 10.66 8.59
CA ARG A 99 -5.22 10.48 7.73
C ARG A 99 -6.48 11.11 8.32
N TYR A 100 -6.31 11.99 9.30
CA TYR A 100 -7.37 12.69 10.02
C TYR A 100 -7.21 14.20 9.87
N LEU A 101 -8.26 14.94 10.22
CA LEU A 101 -8.35 16.39 10.15
C LEU A 101 -8.80 16.94 11.50
N PRO A 102 -8.30 18.12 11.92
CA PRO A 102 -8.82 18.82 13.08
C PRO A 102 -10.30 19.15 12.90
N LYS A 103 -11.09 19.06 13.96
CA LYS A 103 -12.53 19.38 13.91
C LYS A 103 -12.77 20.84 13.55
N GLU A 104 -11.89 21.75 13.94
CA GLU A 104 -11.99 23.17 13.61
C GLU A 104 -12.03 23.41 12.09
N GLN A 105 -11.36 22.58 11.27
CA GLN A 105 -11.38 22.72 9.82
C GLN A 105 -12.76 22.42 9.19
N LEU A 106 -13.73 21.87 9.94
CA LEU A 106 -15.11 21.74 9.47
C LEU A 106 -15.73 23.07 9.05
N GLN A 107 -15.33 24.19 9.68
CA GLN A 107 -15.84 25.52 9.32
C GLN A 107 -15.45 25.94 7.89
N LEU A 108 -14.35 25.38 7.37
CA LEU A 108 -13.85 25.62 6.01
C LEU A 108 -14.37 24.59 5.00
N ALA A 109 -15.10 23.55 5.45
CA ALA A 109 -15.48 22.45 4.58
C ALA A 109 -16.32 22.92 3.38
N SER A 110 -17.27 23.83 3.60
CA SER A 110 -18.11 24.36 2.53
C SER A 110 -17.34 25.14 1.48
N SER A 111 -16.37 25.97 1.89
CA SER A 111 -15.55 26.75 0.96
C SER A 111 -14.53 25.88 0.21
N VAL A 112 -13.90 24.91 0.88
CA VAL A 112 -13.00 23.93 0.24
C VAL A 112 -13.76 23.07 -0.76
N VAL A 113 -14.94 22.55 -0.41
CA VAL A 113 -15.79 21.79 -1.34
C VAL A 113 -16.17 22.64 -2.55
N ALA A 114 -16.57 23.90 -2.35
CA ALA A 114 -16.88 24.82 -3.45
C ALA A 114 -15.67 25.06 -4.37
N ALA A 115 -14.47 25.22 -3.81
CA ALA A 115 -13.24 25.35 -4.59
C ALA A 115 -12.92 24.08 -5.39
N VAL A 116 -13.06 22.91 -4.77
CA VAL A 116 -12.85 21.62 -5.44
C VAL A 116 -13.83 21.40 -6.59
N VAL A 117 -15.12 21.67 -6.38
CA VAL A 117 -16.14 21.54 -7.43
C VAL A 117 -15.89 22.52 -8.57
N ALA A 118 -15.40 23.74 -8.28
CA ALA A 118 -15.03 24.70 -9.30
C ALA A 118 -13.79 24.26 -10.10
N ASN A 119 -12.78 23.69 -9.44
CA ASN A 119 -11.51 23.30 -10.07
C ASN A 119 -11.63 21.98 -10.86
N ALA A 120 -12.40 21.02 -10.34
CA ALA A 120 -12.49 19.64 -10.83
C ALA A 120 -13.95 19.19 -10.94
N SER A 121 -14.76 19.98 -11.65
CA SER A 121 -16.21 19.76 -11.81
C SER A 121 -16.57 18.38 -12.34
N GLU A 122 -15.69 17.77 -13.13
CA GLU A 122 -15.84 16.41 -13.66
C GLU A 122 -15.99 15.35 -12.57
N LEU A 123 -15.41 15.56 -11.38
CA LEU A 123 -15.49 14.62 -10.25
C LEU A 123 -16.90 14.46 -9.70
N VAL A 124 -17.74 15.48 -9.85
CA VAL A 124 -19.13 15.49 -9.38
C VAL A 124 -20.14 15.51 -10.53
N SER A 125 -19.67 15.32 -11.76
CA SER A 125 -20.54 15.23 -12.93
C SER A 125 -21.43 13.99 -12.84
N ASN A 126 -22.73 14.17 -13.09
CA ASN A 126 -23.73 13.09 -13.10
C ASN A 126 -23.89 12.30 -11.79
N ILE A 127 -23.49 12.88 -10.65
CA ILE A 127 -23.71 12.30 -9.32
C ILE A 127 -24.33 13.37 -8.39
N PRO A 128 -24.96 12.96 -7.27
CA PRO A 128 -25.47 13.92 -6.28
C PRO A 128 -24.37 14.86 -5.78
N GLN A 129 -24.69 16.13 -5.55
CA GLN A 129 -23.72 17.09 -5.01
C GLN A 129 -23.26 16.69 -3.60
N PRO A 130 -22.00 17.00 -3.22
CA PRO A 130 -21.48 16.73 -1.88
C PRO A 130 -22.31 17.47 -0.82
N ASN A 131 -22.64 16.79 0.27
CA ASN A 131 -23.40 17.35 1.38
C ASN A 131 -22.47 17.68 2.56
N THR A 132 -22.16 18.95 2.74
CA THR A 132 -21.23 19.44 3.78
C THR A 132 -21.80 19.32 5.20
N ASN A 133 -23.08 18.99 5.35
CA ASN A 133 -23.66 18.64 6.66
C ASN A 133 -23.26 17.23 7.12
N LEU A 134 -22.78 16.37 6.21
CA LEU A 134 -22.28 15.05 6.57
C LEU A 134 -20.88 15.17 7.19
N LYS A 135 -20.69 14.50 8.32
CA LYS A 135 -19.41 14.45 9.04
C LYS A 135 -18.93 13.01 9.09
N SER A 136 -17.88 12.70 8.32
CA SER A 136 -17.23 11.40 8.39
C SER A 136 -16.29 11.31 9.62
N LYS A 137 -15.70 10.14 9.84
CA LYS A 137 -14.80 9.90 10.98
C LYS A 137 -13.42 10.58 10.85
N VAL A 138 -13.12 11.28 9.76
CA VAL A 138 -11.82 11.96 9.57
C VAL A 138 -11.64 13.13 10.52
N TRP A 139 -12.73 13.77 10.96
CA TRP A 139 -12.71 14.95 11.84
C TRP A 139 -12.47 14.54 13.30
N ASN A 140 -11.21 14.42 13.69
CA ASN A 140 -10.84 13.86 14.98
C ASN A 140 -9.50 14.39 15.51
N ASP A 141 -9.57 15.35 16.45
CA ASP A 141 -8.40 16.00 17.03
C ASP A 141 -7.46 15.02 17.76
N SER A 142 -7.97 13.93 18.34
CA SER A 142 -7.13 12.93 19.03
C SER A 142 -6.34 12.02 18.09
N LYS A 143 -6.57 12.14 16.78
CA LYS A 143 -5.88 11.40 15.72
C LYS A 143 -5.07 12.32 14.80
N VAL A 144 -4.88 13.58 15.22
CA VAL A 144 -4.01 14.55 14.57
C VAL A 144 -2.87 14.86 15.53
N ASP A 145 -1.65 14.79 15.03
CA ASP A 145 -0.43 15.10 15.77
C ASP A 145 0.13 16.47 15.32
N ALA A 146 1.41 16.56 14.96
CA ALA A 146 2.00 17.75 14.39
C ALA A 146 1.38 18.14 13.03
N HIS A 147 0.87 17.18 12.28
CA HIS A 147 0.32 17.39 10.95
C HIS A 147 -1.04 16.69 10.76
N HIS A 148 -1.82 17.22 9.84
CA HIS A 148 -3.09 16.62 9.44
C HIS A 148 -3.03 16.14 8.00
N ALA A 149 -4.04 15.36 7.60
CA ALA A 149 -4.12 14.79 6.26
C ALA A 149 -3.95 15.79 5.12
N ILE A 150 -3.46 15.29 3.98
CA ILE A 150 -3.30 16.02 2.73
C ILE A 150 -4.69 16.22 2.12
N VAL A 151 -5.16 17.47 2.09
CA VAL A 151 -6.46 17.87 1.55
C VAL A 151 -6.35 19.11 0.68
N PRO A 152 -7.33 19.40 -0.18
CA PRO A 152 -7.34 20.63 -0.97
C PRO A 152 -7.48 21.88 -0.08
N THR A 153 -7.06 23.03 -0.61
CA THR A 153 -7.31 24.34 -0.01
C THR A 153 -8.54 25.00 -0.65
N GLU A 154 -8.94 26.17 -0.13
CA GLU A 154 -10.01 27.00 -0.70
C GLU A 154 -9.63 27.69 -2.02
N LYS A 155 -8.38 27.48 -2.49
CA LYS A 155 -7.87 28.15 -3.68
C LYS A 155 -8.51 27.61 -4.95
N ARG A 156 -9.08 28.52 -5.75
CA ARG A 156 -9.59 28.22 -7.09
C ARG A 156 -8.50 28.37 -8.14
N VAL A 157 -8.47 27.46 -9.10
CA VAL A 157 -7.53 27.46 -10.22
C VAL A 157 -8.16 26.74 -11.41
N ASP A 158 -7.76 27.16 -12.60
CA ASP A 158 -7.97 26.39 -13.81
C ASP A 158 -6.93 25.26 -13.89
N LEU A 159 -7.36 24.00 -13.76
CA LEU A 159 -6.46 22.84 -13.76
C LEU A 159 -5.70 22.67 -15.07
N THR A 160 -6.15 23.27 -16.18
CA THR A 160 -5.43 23.23 -17.47
C THR A 160 -4.09 23.97 -17.42
N LYS A 161 -3.89 24.84 -16.42
CA LYS A 161 -2.62 25.54 -16.17
C LYS A 161 -1.61 24.71 -15.39
N LEU A 162 -2.03 23.56 -14.86
CA LEU A 162 -1.15 22.60 -14.21
C LEU A 162 -0.59 21.63 -15.24
N SER A 163 0.55 21.00 -14.94
CA SER A 163 0.97 19.83 -15.72
C SER A 163 -0.06 18.70 -15.60
N ALA A 164 -0.10 17.82 -16.60
CA ALA A 164 -1.04 16.68 -16.60
C ALA A 164 -0.91 15.81 -15.33
N ASN A 165 0.32 15.66 -14.80
CA ASN A 165 0.56 14.89 -13.58
C ASN A 165 0.15 15.64 -12.31
N GLU A 166 0.38 16.96 -12.23
CA GLU A 166 -0.15 17.79 -11.14
C GLU A 166 -1.68 17.74 -11.09
N SER A 167 -2.35 17.87 -12.24
CA SER A 167 -3.82 17.76 -12.31
C SER A 167 -4.29 16.39 -11.83
N LYS A 168 -3.67 15.30 -12.29
CA LYS A 168 -3.99 13.92 -11.84
C LYS A 168 -3.88 13.76 -10.33
N VAL A 169 -2.77 14.22 -9.74
CA VAL A 169 -2.53 14.09 -8.29
C VAL A 169 -3.49 14.96 -7.49
N TYR A 170 -3.71 16.22 -7.90
CA TYR A 170 -4.71 17.10 -7.28
C TYR A 170 -6.11 16.47 -7.30
N GLN A 171 -6.55 15.94 -8.45
CA GLN A 171 -7.85 15.28 -8.57
C GLN A 171 -7.99 14.05 -7.64
N GLN A 172 -6.91 13.34 -7.33
CA GLN A 172 -6.99 12.27 -6.32
C GLN A 172 -7.25 12.83 -4.94
N VAL A 173 -6.46 13.82 -4.51
CA VAL A 173 -6.62 14.48 -3.21
C VAL A 173 -8.03 15.08 -3.08
N ALA A 174 -8.50 15.75 -4.13
CA ALA A 174 -9.85 16.31 -4.24
C ALA A 174 -10.94 15.24 -4.14
N ARG A 175 -10.88 14.17 -4.94
CA ARG A 175 -11.86 13.07 -4.90
C ARG A 175 -11.95 12.43 -3.52
N GLN A 176 -10.80 12.22 -2.87
CA GLN A 176 -10.74 11.60 -1.55
C GLN A 176 -11.32 12.52 -0.46
N TYR A 177 -11.12 13.83 -0.57
CA TYR A 177 -11.74 14.81 0.32
C TYR A 177 -13.26 14.90 0.10
N LEU A 178 -13.73 14.94 -1.16
CA LEU A 178 -15.14 14.93 -1.50
C LEU A 178 -15.87 13.72 -0.89
N ALA A 179 -15.24 12.54 -0.89
CA ALA A 179 -15.82 11.31 -0.33
C ALA A 179 -16.26 11.45 1.15
N GLN A 180 -15.70 12.40 1.90
CA GLN A 180 -16.07 12.65 3.29
C GLN A 180 -17.45 13.30 3.45
N PHE A 181 -18.02 13.81 2.35
CA PHE A 181 -19.30 14.50 2.28
C PHE A 181 -20.36 13.70 1.50
N TYR A 182 -20.16 12.38 1.38
CA TYR A 182 -21.12 11.43 0.82
C TYR A 182 -21.49 10.37 1.87
N PRO A 183 -22.70 9.79 1.79
CA PRO A 183 -23.09 8.72 2.69
C PRO A 183 -22.25 7.46 2.45
N ALA A 184 -22.32 6.52 3.40
CA ALA A 184 -21.69 5.21 3.27
C ALA A 184 -22.25 4.44 2.05
N TYR A 185 -21.43 3.59 1.45
CA TYR A 185 -21.91 2.57 0.51
C TYR A 185 -22.74 1.54 1.28
N LEU A 186 -23.99 1.35 0.89
CA LEU A 186 -24.92 0.41 1.52
C LEU A 186 -25.12 -0.79 0.60
N TYR A 187 -25.00 -2.00 1.15
CA TYR A 187 -25.22 -3.25 0.42
C TYR A 187 -25.80 -4.31 1.34
N GLN A 188 -26.55 -5.22 0.76
CA GLN A 188 -27.00 -6.44 1.43
C GLN A 188 -26.02 -7.55 1.13
N GLU A 189 -25.53 -8.23 2.17
CA GLU A 189 -24.74 -9.44 2.04
C GLU A 189 -25.62 -10.64 2.40
N THR A 190 -25.88 -11.50 1.41
CA THR A 190 -26.63 -12.74 1.59
C THR A 190 -25.67 -13.91 1.62
N GLN A 191 -25.63 -14.64 2.73
CA GLN A 191 -24.91 -15.90 2.87
C GLN A 191 -25.92 -17.05 2.75
N VAL A 192 -25.62 -17.98 1.85
CA VAL A 192 -26.40 -19.21 1.67
C VAL A 192 -25.50 -20.40 1.98
N GLU A 193 -26.01 -21.35 2.75
CA GLU A 193 -25.41 -22.68 2.89
C GLU A 193 -26.41 -23.72 2.38
N VAL A 194 -25.88 -24.65 1.59
CA VAL A 194 -26.66 -25.69 0.93
C VAL A 194 -26.05 -27.04 1.28
N THR A 195 -26.88 -28.00 1.65
CA THR A 195 -26.46 -29.38 1.88
C THR A 195 -26.83 -30.23 0.67
N ILE A 196 -25.85 -30.94 0.11
CA ILE A 196 -26.00 -31.81 -1.07
C ILE A 196 -25.29 -33.14 -0.76
N ALA A 197 -26.04 -34.25 -0.79
CA ALA A 197 -25.52 -35.59 -0.46
C ALA A 197 -24.73 -35.64 0.89
N GLY A 198 -25.16 -34.86 1.88
CA GLY A 198 -24.49 -34.72 3.18
C GLY A 198 -23.32 -33.73 3.22
N GLY A 199 -22.79 -33.31 2.06
CA GLY A 199 -21.74 -32.30 1.94
C GLY A 199 -22.30 -30.87 2.08
N LYS A 200 -21.46 -29.94 2.55
CA LYS A 200 -21.82 -28.54 2.78
C LYS A 200 -21.20 -27.61 1.75
N PHE A 201 -22.05 -26.84 1.07
CA PHE A 201 -21.67 -25.84 0.08
C PHE A 201 -22.08 -24.46 0.58
N SER A 202 -21.33 -23.42 0.21
CA SER A 202 -21.68 -22.06 0.60
C SER A 202 -21.42 -21.06 -0.52
N CYS A 203 -22.26 -20.05 -0.62
CA CYS A 203 -22.04 -18.90 -1.46
C CYS A 203 -22.38 -17.61 -0.71
N LYS A 204 -21.77 -16.51 -1.14
CA LYS A 204 -22.07 -15.17 -0.65
C LYS A 204 -22.37 -14.28 -1.84
N SER A 205 -23.46 -13.53 -1.76
CA SER A 205 -23.80 -12.50 -2.73
C SER A 205 -23.87 -11.14 -2.06
N LYS A 206 -23.56 -10.10 -2.84
CA LYS A 206 -23.67 -8.71 -2.41
C LYS A 206 -24.59 -7.97 -3.37
N THR A 207 -25.66 -7.39 -2.85
CA THR A 207 -26.59 -6.58 -3.62
C THR A 207 -26.42 -5.11 -3.21
N GLU A 208 -26.00 -4.28 -4.15
CA GLU A 208 -25.89 -2.83 -3.95
C GLU A 208 -27.27 -2.23 -3.63
N GLN A 209 -27.35 -1.49 -2.51
CA GLN A 209 -28.56 -0.76 -2.11
C GLN A 209 -28.40 0.74 -2.35
N SER A 210 -27.21 1.28 -2.08
CA SER A 210 -26.87 2.67 -2.35
C SER A 210 -25.36 2.84 -2.52
N LEU A 211 -24.95 3.56 -3.56
CA LEU A 211 -23.54 3.78 -3.85
C LEU A 211 -22.81 4.61 -2.81
N GLY A 212 -23.49 5.63 -2.27
CA GLY A 212 -22.87 6.65 -1.44
C GLY A 212 -21.57 7.18 -2.07
N TRP A 213 -20.51 7.28 -1.26
CA TRP A 213 -19.20 7.77 -1.69
C TRP A 213 -18.57 7.00 -2.87
N LYS A 214 -18.98 5.76 -3.15
CA LYS A 214 -18.44 5.00 -4.29
C LYS A 214 -18.81 5.62 -5.64
N SER A 215 -19.81 6.49 -5.71
CA SER A 215 -20.17 7.24 -6.92
C SER A 215 -18.98 8.03 -7.49
N LEU A 216 -18.15 8.62 -6.61
CA LEU A 216 -16.95 9.39 -6.96
C LEU A 216 -15.83 8.56 -7.62
N PHE A 217 -15.88 7.24 -7.47
CA PHE A 217 -14.84 6.30 -7.91
C PHE A 217 -15.31 5.40 -9.05
N LYS A 218 -16.56 5.55 -9.53
CA LYS A 218 -17.02 4.87 -10.74
C LYS A 218 -16.26 5.43 -11.93
N SER A 219 -15.29 4.66 -12.43
CA SER A 219 -14.72 4.92 -13.75
C SER A 219 -15.83 4.78 -14.80
N SER A 220 -15.86 5.69 -15.77
CA SER A 220 -16.61 5.56 -17.01
C SER A 220 -16.13 4.37 -17.87
N THR A 221 -14.99 3.76 -17.54
CA THR A 221 -14.55 2.48 -18.10
C THR A 221 -14.98 1.32 -17.20
N LYS A 222 -16.09 0.68 -17.61
CA LYS A 222 -16.42 -0.69 -17.22
C LYS A 222 -15.32 -1.61 -17.78
N GLU A 223 -14.26 -1.88 -17.02
CA GLU A 223 -13.38 -3.06 -17.15
C GLU A 223 -12.18 -2.89 -16.21
N ASN A 224 -11.82 -3.93 -15.46
CA ASN A 224 -10.57 -4.04 -14.68
C ASN A 224 -10.52 -3.39 -13.28
N SER A 225 -11.54 -3.56 -12.45
CA SER A 225 -11.33 -3.60 -10.99
C SER A 225 -11.20 -5.05 -10.52
N PRO A 226 -10.08 -5.48 -9.92
CA PRO A 226 -9.89 -6.86 -9.43
C PRO A 226 -10.76 -7.21 -8.22
N ASP A 227 -11.51 -6.25 -7.68
CA ASP A 227 -12.42 -6.41 -6.54
C ASP A 227 -13.89 -6.53 -6.97
N ARG A 228 -14.17 -6.56 -8.29
CA ARG A 228 -15.43 -7.09 -8.78
C ARG A 228 -15.34 -8.60 -8.70
N THR A 229 -15.68 -9.13 -7.52
CA THR A 229 -16.55 -10.30 -7.55
C THR A 229 -17.70 -9.88 -8.47
N GLU A 230 -17.85 -10.52 -9.62
CA GLU A 230 -19.11 -10.45 -10.34
C GLU A 230 -20.16 -10.70 -9.28
N THR A 231 -20.93 -9.67 -8.93
CA THR A 231 -22.00 -9.78 -7.95
C THR A 231 -23.05 -10.65 -8.61
N GLN A 232 -22.84 -11.95 -8.51
CA GLN A 232 -23.76 -12.97 -8.95
C GLN A 232 -24.99 -12.77 -8.08
N LEU A 233 -25.99 -12.14 -8.67
CA LEU A 233 -27.26 -11.93 -8.00
C LEU A 233 -27.85 -13.31 -7.75
N LEU A 234 -28.14 -13.61 -6.49
CA LEU A 234 -28.86 -14.82 -6.16
C LEU A 234 -30.33 -14.64 -6.55
N PRO A 235 -30.99 -15.68 -7.06
CA PRO A 235 -32.44 -15.66 -7.19
C PRO A 235 -33.09 -15.54 -5.79
N PRO A 236 -34.38 -15.22 -5.70
CA PRO A 236 -35.12 -15.33 -4.45
C PRO A 236 -35.05 -16.77 -3.91
N LEU A 237 -34.65 -16.93 -2.65
CA LEU A 237 -34.48 -18.22 -1.97
C LEU A 237 -35.26 -18.22 -0.65
N THR A 238 -35.66 -19.40 -0.18
CA THR A 238 -36.26 -19.59 1.16
C THR A 238 -35.48 -20.62 1.98
N LEU A 239 -35.41 -20.42 3.30
CA LEU A 239 -34.81 -21.42 4.19
C LEU A 239 -35.58 -22.75 4.08
N GLY A 240 -34.86 -23.88 4.02
CA GLY A 240 -35.44 -25.21 3.81
C GLY A 240 -35.91 -25.48 2.38
N GLN A 241 -35.69 -24.56 1.43
CA GLN A 241 -36.01 -24.79 0.02
C GLN A 241 -35.22 -25.98 -0.51
N LYS A 242 -35.94 -26.88 -1.19
CA LYS A 242 -35.35 -27.99 -1.94
C LYS A 242 -35.04 -27.52 -3.36
N LEU A 243 -33.82 -27.77 -3.77
CA LEU A 243 -33.24 -27.49 -5.07
C LEU A 243 -32.67 -28.79 -5.65
N THR A 244 -32.21 -28.73 -6.89
CA THR A 244 -31.48 -29.81 -7.54
C THR A 244 -30.11 -29.31 -7.95
N CYS A 245 -29.06 -30.05 -7.60
CA CYS A 245 -27.71 -29.80 -8.09
C CYS A 245 -27.61 -30.32 -9.53
N THR A 246 -27.47 -29.44 -10.52
CA THR A 246 -27.41 -29.86 -11.93
C THR A 246 -26.10 -30.55 -12.30
N HIS A 247 -24.99 -30.08 -11.76
CA HIS A 247 -23.67 -30.69 -11.95
C HIS A 247 -22.68 -30.17 -10.91
N GLY A 248 -21.61 -30.93 -10.68
CA GLY A 248 -20.40 -30.47 -10.00
C GLY A 248 -19.28 -30.22 -11.01
N GLU A 249 -18.38 -29.31 -10.70
CA GLU A 249 -17.17 -29.05 -11.49
C GLU A 249 -15.94 -29.14 -10.58
N LEU A 250 -14.90 -29.84 -11.05
CA LEU A 250 -13.59 -29.85 -10.40
C LEU A 250 -12.75 -28.68 -10.91
N LEU A 251 -12.53 -27.68 -10.07
CA LEU A 251 -11.63 -26.57 -10.39
C LEU A 251 -10.20 -26.89 -9.96
N GLU A 252 -9.40 -27.40 -10.88
CA GLU A 252 -7.97 -27.64 -10.67
C GLU A 252 -7.20 -26.32 -10.69
N LYS A 253 -6.57 -25.99 -9.55
CA LYS A 253 -5.77 -24.77 -9.38
C LYS A 253 -4.36 -25.13 -8.93
N GLN A 254 -3.42 -24.27 -9.28
CA GLN A 254 -2.05 -24.34 -8.81
C GLN A 254 -1.74 -23.11 -7.97
N THR A 255 -1.00 -23.30 -6.88
CA THR A 255 -0.42 -22.19 -6.13
C THR A 255 0.51 -21.41 -7.05
N GLN A 256 0.56 -20.10 -6.85
CA GLN A 256 1.42 -19.22 -7.62
C GLN A 256 2.53 -18.72 -6.70
N PRO A 257 3.77 -18.60 -7.18
CA PRO A 257 4.82 -17.97 -6.40
C PRO A 257 4.42 -16.52 -6.06
N PRO A 258 4.92 -15.96 -4.94
CA PRO A 258 4.67 -14.58 -4.59
C PRO A 258 5.04 -13.63 -5.74
N LYS A 259 4.16 -12.67 -6.02
CA LYS A 259 4.44 -11.64 -7.02
C LYS A 259 5.60 -10.77 -6.57
N HIS A 260 6.46 -10.39 -7.51
CA HIS A 260 7.46 -9.36 -7.27
C HIS A 260 6.81 -8.05 -6.79
N PHE A 261 7.58 -7.25 -6.05
CA PHE A 261 7.14 -5.93 -5.64
C PHE A 261 6.94 -5.01 -6.86
N THR A 262 6.12 -3.99 -6.65
CA THR A 262 5.91 -2.82 -7.51
C THR A 262 6.16 -1.59 -6.62
N ASP A 263 6.25 -0.37 -7.17
CA ASP A 263 6.37 0.83 -6.33
C ASP A 263 5.25 0.89 -5.27
N ALA A 264 4.02 0.52 -5.64
CA ALA A 264 2.88 0.50 -4.71
C ALA A 264 3.01 -0.57 -3.62
N THR A 265 3.39 -1.80 -3.99
CA THR A 265 3.45 -2.91 -3.02
C THR A 265 4.71 -2.87 -2.16
N LEU A 266 5.82 -2.33 -2.67
CA LEU A 266 7.03 -2.09 -1.87
C LEU A 266 6.77 -0.99 -0.84
N LEU A 267 6.21 0.15 -1.25
CA LEU A 267 5.88 1.22 -0.32
C LEU A 267 4.86 0.75 0.74
N SER A 268 3.85 -0.02 0.33
CA SER A 268 2.92 -0.65 1.27
C SER A 268 3.61 -1.61 2.23
N ALA A 269 4.64 -2.35 1.78
CA ALA A 269 5.41 -3.22 2.65
C ALA A 269 6.23 -2.40 3.67
N MET A 270 6.84 -1.28 3.26
CA MET A 270 7.55 -0.38 4.17
C MET A 270 6.62 0.22 5.24
N THR A 271 5.44 0.71 4.86
CA THR A 271 4.47 1.29 5.81
C THR A 271 3.81 0.24 6.71
N GLY A 272 3.71 -1.00 6.24
CA GLY A 272 3.07 -2.12 6.95
C GLY A 272 4.06 -3.25 7.20
N ILE A 273 5.27 -2.89 7.62
CA ILE A 273 6.42 -3.79 7.75
C ILE A 273 6.21 -4.84 8.84
N ASN A 274 5.36 -4.53 9.83
CA ASN A 274 4.89 -5.46 10.87
C ASN A 274 4.28 -6.76 10.33
N ARG A 275 3.80 -6.77 9.07
CA ARG A 275 3.30 -7.99 8.40
C ARG A 275 4.41 -8.97 8.03
N PHE A 276 5.66 -8.51 7.98
CA PHE A 276 6.85 -9.28 7.61
C PHE A 276 7.69 -9.66 8.85
N VAL A 277 7.24 -9.30 10.05
CA VAL A 277 7.91 -9.63 11.31
C VAL A 277 7.20 -10.79 11.99
N GLN A 278 7.99 -11.75 12.49
CA GLN A 278 7.49 -12.95 13.16
C GLN A 278 7.28 -12.72 14.66
N ASP A 279 8.16 -11.96 15.30
CA ASP A 279 8.07 -11.67 16.74
C ASP A 279 6.81 -10.83 17.05
N PRO A 280 5.90 -11.31 17.92
CA PRO A 280 4.65 -10.59 18.25
C PRO A 280 4.84 -9.22 18.91
N GLU A 281 5.87 -9.06 19.75
CA GLU A 281 6.13 -7.80 20.46
C GLU A 281 6.71 -6.76 19.50
N ILE A 282 7.67 -7.15 18.66
CA ILE A 282 8.21 -6.28 17.60
C ILE A 282 7.11 -5.90 16.60
N LYS A 283 6.24 -6.84 16.25
CA LYS A 283 5.09 -6.60 15.38
C LYS A 283 4.10 -5.60 15.96
N LYS A 284 3.92 -5.58 17.29
CA LYS A 284 3.07 -4.60 17.98
C LYS A 284 3.69 -3.20 17.90
N VAL A 285 4.98 -3.07 18.22
CA VAL A 285 5.73 -1.81 18.09
C VAL A 285 5.62 -1.24 16.67
N LEU A 286 5.95 -2.04 15.65
CA LEU A 286 5.90 -1.61 14.24
C LEU A 286 4.50 -1.30 13.71
N LYS A 287 3.45 -1.70 14.44
CA LYS A 287 2.06 -1.36 14.11
C LYS A 287 1.66 -0.01 14.72
N GLU A 288 2.27 0.35 15.83
CA GLU A 288 2.06 1.62 16.53
C GLU A 288 2.93 2.73 15.93
N THR A 289 4.12 2.40 15.42
CA THR A 289 4.96 3.31 14.63
C THR A 289 4.55 3.35 13.16
N ASP A 290 5.01 4.35 12.42
CA ASP A 290 4.72 4.54 10.99
C ASP A 290 5.41 3.48 10.08
N GLY A 291 5.89 2.36 10.63
CA GLY A 291 6.59 1.31 9.89
C GLY A 291 8.06 1.66 9.62
N LEU A 292 8.60 1.22 8.47
CA LEU A 292 10.03 1.36 8.13
C LEU A 292 10.31 2.70 7.44
N GLY A 293 11.01 3.59 8.15
CA GLY A 293 11.30 4.96 7.72
C GLY A 293 10.07 5.86 7.80
N THR A 294 10.26 7.18 7.84
CA THR A 294 9.18 8.17 7.90
C THR A 294 8.62 8.50 6.51
N GLU A 295 7.39 9.03 6.44
CA GLU A 295 6.75 9.49 5.19
C GLU A 295 7.69 10.30 4.28
N ALA A 296 8.48 11.21 4.85
CA ALA A 296 9.38 12.09 4.11
C ALA A 296 10.61 11.39 3.51
N THR A 297 10.96 10.18 3.99
CA THR A 297 12.24 9.51 3.67
C THR A 297 12.08 8.27 2.79
N ARG A 298 10.94 7.57 2.85
CA ARG A 298 10.73 6.30 2.09
C ARG A 298 10.99 6.44 0.60
N ALA A 299 10.46 7.49 -0.03
CA ALA A 299 10.67 7.76 -1.45
C ALA A 299 12.16 7.92 -1.80
N GLY A 300 12.90 8.65 -0.96
CA GLY A 300 14.33 8.87 -1.13
C GLY A 300 15.15 7.58 -0.97
N ILE A 301 14.78 6.71 -0.02
CA ILE A 301 15.42 5.40 0.18
C ILE A 301 15.20 4.50 -1.03
N ILE A 302 13.97 4.41 -1.55
CA ILE A 302 13.67 3.62 -2.75
C ILE A 302 14.53 4.10 -3.93
N GLU A 303 14.57 5.41 -4.19
CA GLU A 303 15.39 5.98 -5.27
C GLU A 303 16.90 5.80 -5.04
N LEU A 304 17.36 5.83 -3.79
CA LEU A 304 18.75 5.54 -3.46
C LEU A 304 19.13 4.11 -3.84
N LEU A 305 18.28 3.12 -3.57
CA LEU A 305 18.52 1.72 -3.91
C LEU A 305 18.58 1.51 -5.43
N PHE A 306 17.73 2.21 -6.20
CA PHE A 306 17.84 2.23 -7.67
C PHE A 306 19.14 2.90 -8.14
N LYS A 307 19.50 4.07 -7.57
CA LYS A 307 20.72 4.81 -7.90
C LYS A 307 22.00 4.02 -7.59
N ARG A 308 21.97 3.18 -6.57
CA ARG A 308 23.06 2.25 -6.22
C ARG A 308 23.08 0.99 -7.08
N GLY A 309 22.07 0.78 -7.91
CA GLY A 309 21.97 -0.38 -8.79
C GLY A 309 21.65 -1.67 -8.04
N PHE A 310 21.06 -1.60 -6.84
CA PHE A 310 20.64 -2.78 -6.07
C PHE A 310 19.27 -3.30 -6.51
N MET A 311 18.46 -2.43 -7.11
CA MET A 311 17.17 -2.79 -7.69
C MET A 311 17.04 -2.21 -9.10
N LYS A 312 16.18 -2.82 -9.91
CA LYS A 312 15.81 -2.35 -11.26
C LYS A 312 14.31 -2.50 -11.48
N ARG A 313 13.72 -1.59 -12.26
CA ARG A 313 12.33 -1.70 -12.70
C ARG A 313 12.27 -2.53 -13.99
N GLN A 314 11.34 -3.47 -14.06
CA GLN A 314 11.01 -4.25 -15.26
C GLN A 314 9.51 -4.13 -15.50
N GLY A 315 9.11 -3.22 -16.39
CA GLY A 315 7.72 -2.79 -16.46
C GLY A 315 7.29 -2.17 -15.12
N LYS A 316 6.19 -2.67 -14.53
CA LYS A 316 5.69 -2.20 -13.22
C LYS A 316 6.35 -2.91 -12.02
N THR A 317 7.11 -3.98 -12.25
CA THR A 317 7.71 -4.76 -11.17
C THR A 317 9.12 -4.25 -10.84
N ILE A 318 9.51 -4.47 -9.59
CA ILE A 318 10.81 -4.16 -9.02
C ILE A 318 11.52 -5.48 -8.76
N LEU A 319 12.72 -5.62 -9.33
CA LEU A 319 13.57 -6.79 -9.18
C LEU A 319 14.87 -6.40 -8.49
N ALA A 320 15.35 -7.24 -7.59
CA ALA A 320 16.71 -7.15 -7.08
C ALA A 320 17.71 -7.45 -8.20
N THR A 321 18.83 -6.73 -8.23
CA THR A 321 19.94 -7.03 -9.14
C THR A 321 20.88 -8.05 -8.50
N GLU A 322 21.82 -8.59 -9.27
CA GLU A 322 22.90 -9.43 -8.73
C GLU A 322 23.67 -8.72 -7.62
N ALA A 323 23.90 -7.40 -7.76
CA ALA A 323 24.53 -6.58 -6.73
C ALA A 323 23.68 -6.49 -5.46
N GLY A 324 22.37 -6.27 -5.58
CA GLY A 324 21.47 -6.22 -4.44
C GLY A 324 21.38 -7.55 -3.70
N ILE A 325 21.24 -8.65 -4.46
CA ILE A 325 21.20 -10.01 -3.89
C ILE A 325 22.52 -10.35 -3.21
N GLY A 326 23.65 -10.08 -3.86
CA GLY A 326 24.97 -10.35 -3.30
C GLY A 326 25.25 -9.54 -2.04
N LEU A 327 24.80 -8.28 -1.98
CA LEU A 327 24.92 -7.43 -0.80
C LEU A 327 24.11 -8.03 0.38
N ILE A 328 22.83 -8.32 0.18
CA ILE A 328 21.99 -8.89 1.25
C ILE A 328 22.56 -10.22 1.75
N LYS A 329 23.03 -11.09 0.84
CA LYS A 329 23.67 -12.36 1.22
C LYS A 329 24.99 -12.21 1.97
N SER A 330 25.64 -11.06 1.89
CA SER A 330 26.90 -10.77 2.59
C SER A 330 26.67 -10.03 3.92
N LEU A 331 25.43 -9.63 4.22
CA LEU A 331 25.09 -8.94 5.46
C LEU A 331 24.57 -9.93 6.50
N PRO A 332 24.88 -9.75 7.79
CA PRO A 332 24.25 -10.49 8.88
C PRO A 332 22.72 -10.31 8.89
N ASP A 333 21.99 -11.34 9.32
CA ASP A 333 20.52 -11.34 9.35
C ASP A 333 19.94 -10.18 10.16
N ASN A 334 20.55 -9.83 11.28
CA ASN A 334 20.08 -8.72 12.13
C ASN A 334 20.17 -7.34 11.45
N VAL A 335 20.92 -7.19 10.35
CA VAL A 335 21.01 -5.95 9.56
C VAL A 335 20.08 -5.98 8.35
N SER A 336 19.79 -7.16 7.80
CA SER A 336 18.94 -7.33 6.61
C SER A 336 17.45 -7.47 6.94
N GLN A 337 17.11 -7.77 8.19
CA GLN A 337 15.74 -7.85 8.70
C GLN A 337 15.26 -6.53 9.32
N PRO A 338 13.94 -6.23 9.32
CA PRO A 338 13.39 -4.97 9.83
C PRO A 338 13.42 -4.85 11.36
N ASP A 339 13.63 -5.96 12.08
CA ASP A 339 13.55 -6.10 13.53
C ASP A 339 14.43 -5.09 14.27
N MET A 340 15.68 -4.94 13.84
CA MET A 340 16.61 -3.97 14.45
C MET A 340 16.08 -2.54 14.36
N THR A 341 15.47 -2.17 13.22
CA THR A 341 14.90 -0.82 13.05
C THR A 341 13.70 -0.61 13.98
N ALA A 342 12.85 -1.63 14.14
CA ALA A 342 11.73 -1.57 15.07
C ALA A 342 12.15 -1.28 16.52
N LEU A 343 13.20 -1.97 16.98
CA LEU A 343 13.75 -1.80 18.32
C LEU A 343 14.32 -0.39 18.52
N TRP A 344 14.97 0.16 17.50
CA TRP A 344 15.48 1.52 17.53
C TRP A 344 14.36 2.56 17.56
N GLU A 345 13.33 2.42 16.71
CA GLU A 345 12.19 3.35 16.72
C GLU A 345 11.46 3.34 18.07
N SER A 346 11.25 2.16 18.67
CA SER A 346 10.70 2.03 20.03
C SER A 346 11.54 2.79 21.06
N SER A 347 12.86 2.64 20.99
CA SER A 347 13.79 3.32 21.91
C SER A 347 13.79 4.84 21.71
N LEU A 348 13.76 5.31 20.46
CA LEU A 348 13.68 6.74 20.12
C LEU A 348 12.35 7.35 20.57
N GLU A 349 11.25 6.60 20.43
CA GLU A 349 9.93 7.02 20.92
C GLU A 349 9.92 7.11 22.45
N ALA A 350 10.47 6.13 23.16
CA ALA A 350 10.65 6.18 24.61
C ALA A 350 11.49 7.40 25.04
N ILE A 351 12.53 7.78 24.29
CA ILE A 351 13.30 9.00 24.55
C ILE A 351 12.40 10.24 24.42
N SER A 352 11.58 10.31 23.35
CA SER A 352 10.68 11.44 23.12
C SER A 352 9.63 11.62 24.23
N ARG A 353 9.21 10.49 24.83
CA ARG A 353 8.28 10.43 25.98
C ARG A 353 8.99 10.60 27.33
N LYS A 354 10.31 10.78 27.35
CA LYS A 354 11.15 10.88 28.55
C LYS A 354 11.15 9.61 29.42
N GLU A 355 10.92 8.44 28.82
CA GLU A 355 10.90 7.13 29.48
C GLU A 355 12.29 6.48 29.52
N THR A 356 13.21 6.86 28.64
CA THR A 356 14.62 6.39 28.63
C THR A 356 15.60 7.52 28.29
N ARG A 357 16.88 7.37 28.65
CA ARG A 357 17.91 8.38 28.37
C ARG A 357 18.58 8.11 27.02
N TYR A 358 19.04 9.18 26.38
CA TYR A 358 19.85 9.10 25.16
C TYR A 358 21.03 8.12 25.25
N GLN A 359 21.75 8.09 26.38
CA GLN A 359 22.90 7.20 26.56
C GLN A 359 22.50 5.71 26.61
N ASP A 360 21.30 5.42 27.11
CA ASP A 360 20.79 4.05 27.23
C ASP A 360 20.46 3.46 25.84
N PHE A 361 20.19 4.32 24.85
CA PHE A 361 20.08 3.93 23.44
C PHE A 361 21.45 3.87 22.73
N MET A 362 22.27 4.91 22.91
CA MET A 362 23.50 5.06 22.11
C MET A 362 24.60 4.06 22.46
N LEU A 363 24.80 3.74 23.75
CA LEU A 363 25.88 2.84 24.17
C LEU A 363 25.68 1.42 23.62
N PRO A 364 24.51 0.78 23.74
CA PRO A 364 24.26 -0.51 23.10
C PRO A 364 24.39 -0.47 21.58
N MET A 365 23.88 0.58 20.93
CA MET A 365 23.98 0.75 19.47
C MET A 365 25.44 0.85 19.01
N GLN A 366 26.29 1.61 19.72
CA GLN A 366 27.72 1.72 19.41
C GLN A 366 28.46 0.40 19.60
N HIS A 367 28.14 -0.34 20.67
CA HIS A 367 28.70 -1.66 20.91
C HIS A 367 28.33 -2.64 19.78
N GLN A 368 27.05 -2.68 19.40
CA GLN A 368 26.58 -3.49 18.27
C GLN A 368 27.25 -3.08 16.95
N LEU A 369 27.43 -1.78 16.72
CA LEU A 369 28.13 -1.29 15.52
C LEU A 369 29.58 -1.80 15.48
N HIS A 370 30.32 -1.76 16.59
CA HIS A 370 31.68 -2.30 16.63
C HIS A 370 31.72 -3.79 16.30
N GLN A 371 30.80 -4.58 16.86
CA GLN A 371 30.68 -6.00 16.53
C GLN A 371 30.38 -6.24 15.05
N LEU A 372 29.48 -5.45 14.45
CA LEU A 372 29.17 -5.55 13.01
C LEU A 372 30.39 -5.21 12.14
N ILE A 373 31.20 -4.23 12.54
CA ILE A 373 32.45 -3.88 11.83
C ILE A 373 33.48 -5.00 11.96
N GLU A 374 33.64 -5.61 13.13
CA GLU A 374 34.54 -6.76 13.32
C GLU A 374 34.14 -7.94 12.43
N ILE A 375 32.85 -8.28 12.38
CA ILE A 375 32.30 -9.31 11.50
C ILE A 375 32.59 -8.97 10.03
N ALA A 376 32.32 -7.73 9.61
CA ALA A 376 32.54 -7.28 8.24
C ALA A 376 34.02 -7.32 7.83
N CYS A 377 34.96 -7.07 8.76
CA CYS A 377 36.40 -7.17 8.50
C CYS A 377 36.89 -8.62 8.34
N GLN A 378 36.20 -9.58 8.95
CA GLN A 378 36.56 -11.00 8.91
C GLN A 378 35.90 -11.75 7.75
N GLN A 379 34.77 -11.24 7.23
CA GLN A 379 33.99 -11.89 6.19
C GLN A 379 34.20 -11.23 4.83
N LEU A 380 34.79 -11.98 3.90
CA LEU A 380 34.83 -11.59 2.49
C LEU A 380 33.43 -11.73 1.88
N PRO A 381 32.90 -10.71 1.18
CA PRO A 381 31.57 -10.77 0.57
C PRO A 381 31.60 -11.58 -0.73
N THR A 382 31.79 -12.89 -0.62
CA THR A 382 31.94 -13.81 -1.76
C THR A 382 30.73 -13.79 -2.69
N ALA A 383 29.53 -13.51 -2.18
CA ALA A 383 28.31 -13.36 -2.97
C ALA A 383 28.34 -12.15 -3.94
N LEU A 384 29.30 -11.23 -3.80
CA LEU A 384 29.54 -10.12 -4.72
C LEU A 384 30.63 -10.42 -5.77
N GLN A 385 31.24 -11.61 -5.75
CA GLN A 385 32.30 -11.95 -6.69
C GLN A 385 31.77 -11.94 -8.14
N GLY A 386 32.44 -11.20 -9.03
CA GLY A 386 32.06 -11.11 -10.44
C GLY A 386 30.94 -10.11 -10.74
N VAL A 387 30.31 -9.51 -9.73
CA VAL A 387 29.27 -8.49 -9.93
C VAL A 387 29.89 -7.22 -10.52
N LYS A 388 29.40 -6.80 -11.69
CA LYS A 388 29.87 -5.58 -12.36
C LYS A 388 29.20 -4.34 -11.77
N SER A 389 29.99 -3.33 -11.44
CA SER A 389 29.45 -2.02 -11.03
C SER A 389 28.74 -1.35 -12.20
N THR A 390 27.51 -0.86 -11.95
CA THR A 390 26.69 -0.10 -12.91
C THR A 390 27.08 1.37 -12.97
N GLN A 391 27.92 1.87 -12.05
CA GLN A 391 28.40 3.24 -12.10
C GLN A 391 29.52 3.37 -13.15
N SER A 392 29.20 4.06 -14.23
CA SER A 392 30.18 4.65 -15.14
C SER A 392 31.26 5.34 -14.30
N LYS A 393 32.50 4.84 -14.38
CA LYS A 393 33.67 5.54 -13.85
C LYS A 393 33.72 6.88 -14.59
N LYS A 394 33.20 7.96 -13.99
CA LYS A 394 33.49 9.32 -14.45
C LYS A 394 35.00 9.46 -14.37
N ARG A 395 35.69 9.31 -15.51
CA ARG A 395 37.09 9.66 -15.68
C ARG A 395 37.21 11.11 -15.25
N PHE A 396 37.81 11.36 -14.08
CA PHE A 396 38.29 12.68 -13.74
C PHE A 396 39.27 13.08 -14.84
N TYR A 397 38.83 13.94 -15.76
CA TYR A 397 39.69 14.56 -16.74
C TYR A 397 40.65 15.46 -15.96
N ARG A 398 41.85 14.95 -15.69
CA ARG A 398 42.94 15.72 -15.11
C ARG A 398 43.38 16.75 -16.15
N LYS A 399 42.87 17.97 -16.07
CA LYS A 399 43.28 19.09 -16.92
C LYS A 399 44.76 19.40 -16.63
N LYS A 400 45.66 19.05 -17.55
CA LYS A 400 47.04 19.56 -17.58
C LYS A 400 47.05 20.85 -18.42
N SER A 401 47.50 21.95 -17.86
CA SER A 401 48.33 22.91 -18.62
C SER A 401 49.23 23.69 -17.66
N THR A 402 50.41 23.14 -17.39
CA THR A 402 51.52 23.93 -16.84
C THR A 402 52.08 24.82 -17.94
N PHE A 403 51.98 26.11 -17.69
CA PHE A 403 52.55 27.25 -18.40
C PHE A 403 54.00 26.99 -18.88
N ARG A 404 54.26 27.14 -20.19
CA ARG A 404 55.62 27.19 -20.74
C ARG A 404 56.20 28.59 -20.49
N LYS A 405 57.29 28.68 -19.71
CA LYS A 405 58.12 29.87 -19.53
C LYS A 405 58.72 30.32 -20.86
N GLY A 406 58.36 31.52 -21.33
CA GLY A 406 59.09 32.26 -22.36
C GLY A 406 60.37 32.86 -21.78
N LYS A 407 61.49 32.65 -22.48
CA LYS A 407 62.83 33.15 -22.15
C LYS A 407 62.91 34.67 -22.33
N THR A 408 63.54 35.33 -21.37
CA THR A 408 64.10 36.68 -21.46
C THR A 408 65.38 36.67 -22.31
N SER A 409 65.49 37.59 -23.27
CA SER A 409 66.78 38.02 -23.83
C SER A 409 66.83 39.55 -23.82
N SER A 410 67.65 40.09 -22.92
CA SER A 410 68.11 41.47 -22.93
C SER A 410 69.38 41.59 -23.79
N LYS A 411 69.37 42.48 -24.78
CA LYS A 411 70.58 43.21 -25.24
C LYS A 411 70.18 44.63 -25.64
N LYS A 412 70.54 45.59 -24.81
CA LYS A 412 70.83 46.98 -25.22
C LYS A 412 72.34 47.08 -25.37
N SER A 413 72.74 47.71 -26.46
CA SER A 413 74.09 48.07 -26.89
C SER A 413 74.76 49.00 -25.88
N ILE A 414 76.01 48.70 -25.50
CA ILE A 414 77.28 49.37 -25.86
C ILE A 414 78.40 48.52 -25.26
#